data_AF-A0A1Y1JUU8-F1
#
_entry.id   AF-A0A1Y1JUU8-F1
#
_cell.length_a   1.000
_cell.length_b   1.000
_cell.length_c   1.000
_cell.angle_alpha   90.00
_cell.angle_beta   90.00
_cell.angle_gamma   90.00
#
_symmetry.space_group_name_H-M   'P 1'
#
loop_
_entity.id
_entity.type
_entity.pdbx_description
1 polymer ?
#
loop_
_entity_poly.entity_id
_entity_poly.type
_entity_poly.pdbx_seq_one_letter_code
_entity_poly.pdbx_strand_id
1 'polypeptide(L)'
;MRQLGTAATKLRVHLPHYGNALVGTAALPPITLNLVDGQVTNLDFVTEIAPGDTDTMRKVVNEWLKGNLETLQVTGATALSLKSGIFPLGTHDVSESMVFEANELPSIPEYTMQSLVFHDVPTGDNGQMGVGANVSMTAYNEFPIDLTIPSLGFEVLVPNCNLSQPNIKIATAATSAIEVHAKSNVTVEAEGIIRELPESLTKACPPSEFSPLDNFMKRYLHGEDAEVFVRGKAPEGGDLPGWIGEFIESITVPVQFPGRSLDNFLRNFSLDDVDFKLPSPFADPNDAESKPRVSGTVLILAAIPADLDINIEVTSLRANGDLLYKGIKFGELHVDEWQKATSNMIHNPGDEEDLLKVVSRIVDTPIDISDSDTFSNIIQELLFGDEDIILDVNSTVDVKVSTVLGNLVIRRVPAAGKVPVKRPSSTW
;
A
#
# COMPACT_ATOMS: atom_id res chain seq x y z
N MET A 1 19.33 15.57 -60.91
CA MET A 1 18.90 14.94 -59.65
C MET A 1 19.12 15.94 -58.53
N ARG A 2 18.07 16.33 -57.79
CA ARG A 2 18.18 17.16 -56.58
C ARG A 2 17.94 16.29 -55.33
N GLN A 3 18.53 15.11 -55.32
CA GLN A 3 18.40 14.15 -54.23
C GLN A 3 19.78 13.76 -53.74
N LEU A 4 19.93 13.72 -52.42
CA LEU A 4 21.13 13.31 -51.72
C LEU A 4 20.83 12.00 -51.01
N GLY A 5 21.53 10.93 -51.36
CA GLY A 5 21.43 9.65 -50.66
C GLY A 5 22.51 9.52 -49.61
N THR A 6 22.19 8.89 -48.49
CA THR A 6 23.16 8.41 -47.50
C THR A 6 23.30 6.89 -47.58
N ALA A 7 24.45 6.36 -47.15
CA ALA A 7 24.56 4.93 -46.80
C ALA A 7 24.05 4.70 -45.37
N ALA A 8 23.82 3.43 -45.01
CA ALA A 8 23.59 3.06 -43.62
C ALA A 8 24.77 3.49 -42.75
N THR A 9 24.50 4.11 -41.61
CA THR A 9 25.53 4.59 -40.69
C THR A 9 25.13 4.37 -39.24
N LYS A 10 26.03 4.66 -38.31
CA LYS A 10 25.77 4.59 -36.87
C LYS A 10 25.84 5.99 -36.28
N LEU A 11 24.75 6.43 -35.65
CA LEU A 11 24.71 7.64 -34.86
C LEU A 11 25.16 7.33 -33.44
N ARG A 12 26.20 8.01 -32.98
CA ARG A 12 26.75 7.88 -31.63
C ARG A 12 26.26 9.05 -30.79
N VAL A 13 25.64 8.75 -29.66
CA VAL A 13 25.06 9.74 -28.76
C VAL A 13 25.96 9.89 -27.55
N HIS A 14 26.42 11.12 -27.30
CA HIS A 14 27.35 11.47 -26.23
C HIS A 14 26.74 12.47 -25.26
N LEU A 15 27.21 12.45 -24.02
CA LEU A 15 26.89 13.44 -22.99
C LEU A 15 28.12 14.30 -22.66
N PRO A 16 28.26 15.50 -23.24
CA PRO A 16 29.46 16.33 -23.08
C PRO A 16 29.80 16.66 -21.63
N HIS A 17 28.78 16.96 -20.80
CA HIS A 17 28.97 17.32 -19.39
C HIS A 17 29.33 16.13 -18.48
N TYR A 18 29.22 14.91 -18.98
CA TYR A 18 29.58 13.69 -18.26
C TYR A 18 30.83 13.06 -18.87
N GLY A 19 31.89 13.87 -19.03
CA GLY A 19 33.16 13.40 -19.58
C GLY A 19 33.08 12.92 -21.04
N ASN A 20 32.11 13.45 -21.80
CA ASN A 20 31.81 13.02 -23.18
C ASN A 20 31.48 11.52 -23.31
N ALA A 21 30.88 10.93 -22.27
CA ALA A 21 30.49 9.53 -22.25
C ALA A 21 29.57 9.18 -23.43
N LEU A 22 29.84 8.06 -24.09
CA LEU A 22 28.96 7.50 -25.13
C LEU A 22 27.79 6.81 -24.42
N VAL A 23 26.56 7.30 -24.55
CA VAL A 23 25.39 6.71 -23.87
C VAL A 23 24.58 5.78 -24.77
N GLY A 24 24.71 5.89 -26.08
CA GLY A 24 24.01 5.01 -27.00
C GLY A 24 24.50 5.09 -28.43
N THR A 25 24.17 4.06 -29.21
CA THR A 25 24.42 4.02 -30.65
C THR A 25 23.17 3.57 -31.38
N ALA A 26 22.69 4.36 -32.34
CA ALA A 26 21.54 4.05 -33.18
C ALA A 26 21.97 3.72 -34.62
N ALA A 27 21.34 2.72 -35.24
CA ALA A 27 21.62 2.32 -36.62
C ALA A 27 20.73 3.09 -37.61
N LEU A 28 21.28 4.11 -38.25
CA LEU A 28 20.55 4.89 -39.25
C LEU A 28 20.49 4.15 -40.58
N PRO A 29 19.30 3.90 -41.15
CA PRO A 29 19.18 3.30 -42.47
C PRO A 29 19.65 4.27 -43.57
N PRO A 30 19.82 3.80 -44.82
CA PRO A 30 20.04 4.69 -45.96
C PRO A 30 18.87 5.66 -46.12
N ILE A 31 19.15 6.96 -46.08
CA ILE A 31 18.15 8.04 -46.18
C ILE A 31 18.32 8.76 -47.52
N THR A 32 17.21 9.21 -48.11
CA THR A 32 17.24 10.07 -49.30
C THR A 32 16.63 11.42 -48.96
N LEU A 33 17.44 12.48 -49.04
CA LEU A 33 17.06 13.86 -48.77
C LEU A 33 16.75 14.58 -50.08
N ASN A 34 15.66 15.34 -50.10
CA ASN A 34 15.31 16.17 -51.24
C ASN A 34 15.89 17.59 -51.04
N LEU A 35 16.73 18.04 -51.97
CA LEU A 35 17.43 19.32 -51.90
C LEU A 35 16.71 20.42 -52.70
N VAL A 36 15.38 20.37 -52.74
CA VAL A 36 14.57 21.42 -53.38
C VAL A 36 14.33 22.52 -52.37
N ASP A 37 14.66 23.75 -52.77
CA ASP A 37 14.50 24.93 -51.93
C ASP A 37 13.05 25.06 -51.43
N GLY A 38 12.90 25.31 -50.13
CA GLY A 38 11.60 25.36 -49.43
C GLY A 38 10.89 24.02 -49.19
N GLN A 39 11.45 22.87 -49.59
CA GLN A 39 10.86 21.55 -49.30
C GLN A 39 11.46 20.90 -48.05
N VAL A 40 10.59 20.49 -47.13
CA VAL A 40 10.97 19.70 -45.96
C VAL A 40 10.91 18.21 -46.33
N THR A 41 11.99 17.48 -46.05
CA THR A 41 11.98 16.01 -46.15
C THR A 41 11.66 15.43 -44.78
N ASN A 42 10.47 14.86 -44.62
CA ASN A 42 10.11 14.14 -43.41
C ASN A 42 10.81 12.78 -43.39
N LEU A 43 11.43 12.43 -42.27
CA LEU A 43 12.10 11.16 -42.06
C LEU A 43 11.31 10.36 -41.03
N ASP A 44 10.98 9.13 -41.38
CA ASP A 44 10.31 8.18 -40.49
C ASP A 44 10.94 6.80 -40.70
N PHE A 45 11.53 6.24 -39.64
CA PHE A 45 12.15 4.94 -39.63
C PHE A 45 12.26 4.39 -38.21
N VAL A 46 12.29 3.07 -38.10
CA VAL A 46 12.56 2.34 -36.86
C VAL A 46 14.03 1.94 -36.85
N THR A 47 14.68 2.10 -35.71
CA THR A 47 16.06 1.64 -35.48
C THR A 47 16.19 1.02 -34.11
N GLU A 48 17.07 0.04 -34.01
CA GLU A 48 17.55 -0.46 -32.72
C GLU A 48 18.58 0.50 -32.13
N ILE A 49 18.55 0.64 -30.80
CA ILE A 49 19.50 1.45 -30.03
C ILE A 49 20.30 0.51 -29.13
N ALA A 50 21.61 0.53 -29.28
CA ALA A 50 22.52 -0.18 -28.38
C ALA A 50 22.98 0.77 -27.25
N PRO A 51 22.84 0.38 -25.97
CA PRO A 51 23.29 1.19 -24.83
C PRO A 51 24.82 1.32 -24.81
N GLY A 52 25.31 2.44 -24.28
CA GLY A 52 26.73 2.74 -24.10
C GLY A 52 27.18 2.62 -22.64
N ASP A 53 27.74 3.70 -22.09
CA ASP A 53 28.20 3.84 -20.72
C ASP A 53 27.03 3.88 -19.74
N THR A 54 26.76 2.71 -19.16
CA THR A 54 25.68 2.46 -18.21
C THR A 54 25.89 3.17 -16.87
N ASP A 55 27.13 3.42 -16.46
CA ASP A 55 27.42 4.13 -15.20
C ASP A 55 27.03 5.59 -15.29
N THR A 56 27.32 6.21 -16.43
CA THR A 56 26.89 7.58 -16.70
C THR A 56 25.38 7.66 -16.85
N MET A 57 24.75 6.73 -17.57
CA MET A 57 23.28 6.66 -17.66
C MET A 57 22.64 6.58 -16.27
N ARG A 58 23.14 5.72 -15.37
CA ARG A 58 22.67 5.60 -13.99
C ARG A 58 22.74 6.93 -13.23
N LYS A 59 23.83 7.70 -13.38
CA LYS A 59 23.97 9.01 -12.72
C LYS A 59 22.91 9.99 -13.21
N VAL A 60 22.73 10.09 -14.52
CA VAL A 60 21.73 10.98 -15.13
C VAL A 60 20.32 10.63 -14.65
N VAL A 61 19.95 9.35 -14.67
CA VAL A 61 18.62 8.91 -14.23
C VAL A 61 18.42 9.18 -12.73
N ASN A 62 19.45 8.99 -11.90
CA ASN A 62 19.37 9.30 -10.47
C ASN A 62 19.23 10.80 -10.18
N GLU A 63 19.88 11.66 -10.97
CA GLU A 63 19.71 13.12 -10.87
C GLU A 63 18.30 13.54 -11.31
N TRP A 64 17.77 12.92 -12.37
CA TRP A 64 16.40 13.12 -12.84
C TRP A 64 15.36 12.68 -11.80
N LEU A 65 15.47 11.46 -11.25
CA LEU A 65 14.56 10.93 -10.22
C LEU A 65 14.55 11.78 -8.94
N LYS A 66 15.67 12.43 -8.61
CA LYS A 66 15.79 13.32 -7.44
C LYS A 66 15.30 14.74 -7.72
N GLY A 67 14.93 15.06 -8.96
CA GLY A 67 14.56 16.42 -9.39
C GLY A 67 15.74 17.39 -9.45
N ASN A 68 16.97 16.89 -9.52
CA ASN A 68 18.20 17.70 -9.53
C ASN A 68 18.78 17.91 -10.94
N LEU A 69 18.19 17.31 -11.98
CA LEU A 69 18.64 17.46 -13.36
C LEU A 69 17.96 18.67 -14.02
N GLU A 70 18.64 19.81 -14.02
CA GLU A 70 18.12 21.05 -14.61
C GLU A 70 18.22 21.10 -16.14
N THR A 71 19.34 20.61 -16.69
CA THR A 71 19.59 20.59 -18.14
C THR A 71 20.35 19.33 -18.53
N LEU A 72 20.08 18.83 -19.74
CA LEU A 72 20.80 17.70 -20.33
C LEU A 72 21.26 18.07 -21.74
N GLN A 73 22.57 18.27 -21.91
CA GLN A 73 23.16 18.42 -23.24
C GLN A 73 23.51 17.05 -23.83
N VAL A 74 23.05 16.82 -25.05
CA VAL A 74 23.27 15.58 -25.81
C VAL A 74 23.94 15.95 -27.14
N THR A 75 25.01 15.26 -27.50
CA THR A 75 25.70 15.43 -28.78
C THR A 75 25.59 14.16 -29.62
N GLY A 76 24.94 14.26 -30.77
CA GLY A 76 24.91 13.20 -31.78
C GLY A 76 26.06 13.38 -32.76
N ALA A 77 26.88 12.35 -32.97
CA ALA A 77 27.98 12.37 -33.91
C ALA A 77 27.93 11.15 -34.84
N THR A 78 28.14 11.37 -36.14
CA THR A 78 28.18 10.29 -37.14
C THR A 78 29.01 10.68 -38.37
N ALA A 79 29.50 9.69 -39.10
CA ALA A 79 30.14 9.86 -40.39
C ALA A 79 29.14 9.51 -41.50
N LEU A 80 28.75 10.49 -42.32
CA LEU A 80 27.77 10.33 -43.39
C LEU A 80 28.45 10.15 -44.73
N SER A 81 28.30 8.97 -45.34
CA SER A 81 28.69 8.74 -46.73
C SER A 81 27.59 9.22 -47.67
N LEU A 82 27.88 10.27 -48.44
CA LEU A 82 26.92 10.96 -49.31
C LEU A 82 27.07 10.51 -50.77
N LYS A 83 25.96 10.46 -51.49
CA LYS A 83 25.91 10.24 -52.95
C LYS A 83 24.84 11.09 -53.63
N SER A 84 25.07 11.46 -54.89
CA SER A 84 24.05 12.06 -55.77
C SER A 84 23.88 11.17 -57.00
N GLY A 85 22.77 10.44 -57.05
CA GLY A 85 22.57 9.39 -58.04
C GLY A 85 23.65 8.30 -57.94
N ILE A 86 24.47 8.19 -59.00
CA ILE A 86 25.59 7.24 -59.07
C ILE A 86 26.93 7.83 -58.60
N PHE A 87 26.99 9.15 -58.33
CA PHE A 87 28.24 9.83 -57.99
C PHE A 87 28.46 9.85 -56.46
N PRO A 88 29.54 9.24 -55.95
CA PRO A 88 29.90 9.37 -54.53
C PRO A 88 30.42 10.78 -54.24
N LEU A 89 29.94 11.38 -53.15
CA LEU A 89 30.33 12.73 -52.70
C LEU A 89 31.28 12.70 -51.50
N GLY A 90 31.76 11.51 -51.14
CA GLY A 90 32.66 11.29 -50.00
C GLY A 90 31.92 11.03 -48.69
N THR A 91 32.71 10.91 -47.62
CA THR A 91 32.24 10.75 -46.24
C THR A 91 32.54 12.03 -45.47
N HIS A 92 31.56 12.55 -44.74
CA HIS A 92 31.66 13.79 -43.98
C HIS A 92 31.24 13.52 -42.53
N ASP A 93 32.05 13.98 -41.57
CA ASP A 93 31.70 13.92 -40.16
C ASP A 93 30.69 15.02 -39.84
N VAL A 94 29.59 14.63 -39.22
CA VAL A 94 28.51 15.51 -38.80
C VAL A 94 28.31 15.31 -37.30
N SER A 95 28.29 16.43 -36.57
CA SER A 95 28.03 16.46 -35.15
C SER A 95 27.04 17.57 -34.87
N GLU A 96 26.00 17.26 -34.11
CA GLU A 96 24.98 18.20 -33.68
C GLU A 96 24.78 18.07 -32.18
N SER A 97 24.52 19.18 -31.49
CA SER A 97 24.22 19.16 -30.06
C SER A 97 22.85 19.76 -29.78
N MET A 98 22.11 19.12 -28.89
CA MET A 98 20.82 19.56 -28.40
C MET A 98 20.91 19.72 -26.88
N VAL A 99 20.21 20.70 -26.33
CA VAL A 99 20.08 20.91 -24.90
C VAL A 99 18.62 20.72 -24.56
N PHE A 100 18.35 19.85 -23.59
CA PHE A 100 17.01 19.64 -23.03
C PHE A 100 16.95 20.34 -21.68
N GLU A 101 15.98 21.22 -21.51
CA GLU A 101 15.70 21.90 -20.24
C GLU A 101 14.82 21.00 -19.34
N ALA A 102 14.75 21.29 -18.03
CA ALA A 102 14.05 20.46 -17.05
C ALA A 102 12.58 20.16 -17.42
N ASN A 103 11.88 21.12 -18.04
CA ASN A 103 10.49 20.98 -18.48
C ASN A 103 10.33 20.17 -19.79
N GLU A 104 11.44 19.88 -20.49
CA GLU A 104 11.48 19.03 -21.68
C GLU A 104 11.91 17.60 -21.35
N LEU A 105 12.38 17.35 -20.12
CA LEU A 105 12.67 16.01 -19.63
C LEU A 105 11.36 15.23 -19.40
N PRO A 106 11.36 13.90 -19.61
CA PRO A 106 10.23 13.06 -19.29
C PRO A 106 9.70 13.30 -17.87
N SER A 107 8.39 13.37 -17.69
CA SER A 107 7.79 13.24 -16.37
C SER A 107 7.72 11.76 -15.96
N ILE A 108 7.62 11.50 -14.66
CA ILE A 108 7.25 10.16 -14.18
C ILE A 108 5.80 9.92 -14.65
N PRO A 109 5.52 8.82 -15.35
CA PRO A 109 4.18 8.57 -15.86
C PRO A 109 3.20 8.41 -14.70
N GLU A 110 2.01 8.99 -14.87
CA GLU A 110 0.90 8.68 -13.97
C GLU A 110 0.54 7.19 -14.09
N TYR A 111 0.26 6.57 -12.96
CA TYR A 111 -0.13 5.17 -12.90
C TYR A 111 -1.45 5.00 -12.16
N THR A 112 -2.20 3.97 -12.53
CA THR A 112 -3.41 3.56 -11.84
C THR A 112 -3.23 2.14 -11.32
N MET A 113 -3.47 1.94 -10.02
CA MET A 113 -3.56 0.61 -9.43
C MET A 113 -4.92 0.01 -9.79
N GLN A 114 -4.92 -1.03 -10.62
CA GLN A 114 -6.14 -1.70 -11.05
C GLN A 114 -6.64 -2.68 -9.99
N SER A 115 -5.73 -3.44 -9.41
CA SER A 115 -6.04 -4.41 -8.36
C SER A 115 -4.86 -4.61 -7.42
N LEU A 116 -5.17 -4.87 -6.16
CA LEU A 116 -4.26 -5.36 -5.14
C LEU A 116 -5.04 -6.40 -4.35
N VAL A 117 -4.64 -7.66 -4.40
CA VAL A 117 -5.36 -8.75 -3.73
C VAL A 117 -4.39 -9.52 -2.86
N PHE A 118 -4.70 -9.62 -1.57
CA PHE A 118 -3.95 -10.41 -0.60
C PHE A 118 -4.58 -11.78 -0.45
N HIS A 119 -3.77 -12.83 -0.38
CA HIS A 119 -4.27 -14.19 -0.18
C HIS A 119 -3.27 -15.08 0.54
N ASP A 120 -3.73 -16.14 1.18
CA ASP A 120 -2.82 -17.11 1.81
C ASP A 120 -2.08 -17.95 0.75
N VAL A 121 -0.77 -18.14 0.93
CA VAL A 121 0.08 -18.91 0.02
C VAL A 121 1.02 -19.84 0.78
N PRO A 122 1.32 -21.05 0.25
CA PRO A 122 2.36 -21.89 0.81
C PRO A 122 3.75 -21.28 0.55
N THR A 123 4.57 -21.18 1.59
CA THR A 123 5.94 -20.65 1.56
C THR A 123 6.96 -21.79 1.62
N GLY A 124 6.85 -22.73 0.67
CA GLY A 124 7.77 -23.87 0.49
C GLY A 124 7.19 -25.22 0.91
N ASP A 125 8.03 -26.26 0.85
CA ASP A 125 7.58 -27.67 0.93
C ASP A 125 7.20 -28.15 2.34
N ASN A 126 7.51 -27.37 3.38
CA ASN A 126 7.28 -27.75 4.77
C ASN A 126 5.86 -27.45 5.28
N GLY A 127 4.95 -27.02 4.40
CA GLY A 127 3.60 -26.59 4.79
C GLY A 127 3.56 -25.28 5.57
N GLN A 128 4.65 -24.51 5.54
CA GLN A 128 4.63 -23.12 6.03
C GLN A 128 3.74 -22.30 5.11
N MET A 129 2.97 -21.40 5.70
CA MET A 129 2.09 -20.47 4.99
C MET A 129 2.66 -19.06 5.12
N GLY A 130 2.30 -18.20 4.17
CA GLY A 130 2.56 -16.77 4.18
C GLY A 130 1.44 -16.05 3.47
N VAL A 131 1.58 -14.73 3.31
CA VAL A 131 0.60 -13.91 2.61
C VAL A 131 1.17 -13.51 1.26
N GLY A 132 0.50 -13.93 0.19
CA GLY A 132 0.70 -13.50 -1.18
C GLY A 132 -0.02 -12.17 -1.43
N ALA A 133 0.50 -11.38 -2.36
CA ALA A 133 -0.11 -10.14 -2.82
C ALA A 133 0.01 -10.03 -4.34
N ASN A 134 -1.11 -10.02 -5.05
CA ASN A 134 -1.13 -9.82 -6.50
C ASN A 134 -1.48 -8.36 -6.80
N VAL A 135 -0.61 -7.69 -7.55
CA VAL A 135 -0.74 -6.29 -7.90
C VAL A 135 -0.83 -6.16 -9.41
N SER A 136 -1.81 -5.41 -9.89
CA SER A 136 -1.89 -4.96 -11.28
C SER A 136 -1.89 -3.44 -11.33
N MET A 137 -0.97 -2.88 -12.10
CA MET A 137 -0.83 -1.45 -12.32
C MET A 137 -0.82 -1.17 -13.81
N THR A 138 -1.33 -0.01 -14.22
CA THR A 138 -1.23 0.43 -15.62
C THR A 138 -0.75 1.87 -15.70
N ALA A 139 0.17 2.11 -16.63
CA ALA A 139 0.70 3.41 -16.98
C ALA A 139 0.73 3.57 -18.50
N TYR A 140 0.53 4.77 -19.02
CA TYR A 140 0.57 5.02 -20.46
C TYR A 140 1.99 5.39 -20.90
N ASN A 141 2.54 4.66 -21.87
CA ASN A 141 3.82 4.98 -22.49
C ASN A 141 3.63 6.07 -23.55
N GLU A 142 4.00 7.30 -23.21
CA GLU A 142 3.96 8.42 -24.16
C GLU A 142 5.09 8.41 -25.18
N PHE A 143 6.07 7.50 -25.10
CA PHE A 143 7.25 7.52 -25.95
C PHE A 143 7.11 6.57 -27.14
N PRO A 144 7.73 6.90 -28.30
CA PRO A 144 7.79 6.02 -29.46
C PRO A 144 8.88 4.96 -29.29
N ILE A 145 8.84 4.24 -28.17
CA ILE A 145 9.82 3.21 -27.83
C ILE A 145 9.11 1.89 -27.57
N ASP A 146 9.72 0.82 -28.06
CA ASP A 146 9.34 -0.56 -27.80
C ASP A 146 10.50 -1.24 -27.07
N LEU A 147 10.22 -1.83 -25.92
CA LEU A 147 11.22 -2.59 -25.15
C LEU A 147 10.56 -3.68 -24.31
N THR A 148 11.32 -4.74 -24.04
CA THR A 148 10.91 -5.79 -23.11
C THR A 148 11.76 -5.67 -21.85
N ILE A 149 11.12 -5.38 -20.72
CA ILE A 149 11.77 -5.40 -19.42
C ILE A 149 11.69 -6.85 -18.91
N PRO A 150 12.82 -7.52 -18.62
CA PRO A 150 12.79 -8.84 -18.01
C PRO A 150 12.16 -8.78 -16.61
N SER A 151 11.85 -9.94 -16.03
CA SER A 151 11.35 -10.03 -14.65
C SER A 151 12.27 -9.25 -13.70
N LEU A 152 11.66 -8.37 -12.89
CA LEU A 152 12.36 -7.56 -11.90
C LEU A 152 11.99 -8.04 -10.50
N GLY A 153 12.98 -8.05 -9.60
CA GLY A 153 12.76 -8.29 -8.18
C GLY A 153 12.60 -6.98 -7.42
N PHE A 154 11.82 -7.03 -6.33
CA PHE A 154 11.59 -5.90 -5.45
C PHE A 154 11.54 -6.34 -3.99
N GLU A 155 11.87 -5.40 -3.11
CA GLU A 155 11.65 -5.49 -1.68
C GLU A 155 10.66 -4.42 -1.25
N VAL A 156 9.65 -4.84 -0.49
CA VAL A 156 8.67 -3.95 0.09
C VAL A 156 9.12 -3.64 1.52
N LEU A 157 9.26 -2.36 1.81
CA LEU A 157 9.78 -1.84 3.06
C LEU A 157 8.76 -0.88 3.68
N VAL A 158 8.69 -0.82 5.00
CA VAL A 158 7.87 0.15 5.73
C VAL A 158 8.72 1.02 6.65
N PRO A 159 8.28 2.25 6.98
CA PRO A 159 8.97 3.10 7.93
C PRO A 159 9.27 2.38 9.25
N ASN A 160 10.43 2.68 9.83
CA ASN A 160 10.79 2.22 11.17
C ASN A 160 10.29 3.22 12.24
N CYS A 161 10.44 2.87 13.53
CA CYS A 161 10.07 3.73 14.66
C CYS A 161 10.72 5.12 14.61
N ASN A 162 11.94 5.21 14.07
CA ASN A 162 12.66 6.45 13.88
C ASN A 162 13.10 6.57 12.42
N LEU A 163 12.86 7.72 11.81
CA LEU A 163 13.24 8.03 10.42
C LEU A 163 14.76 7.93 10.16
N SER A 164 15.59 7.97 11.20
CA SER A 164 17.04 7.76 11.10
C SER A 164 17.43 6.29 11.00
N GLN A 165 16.51 5.36 11.31
CA GLN A 165 16.74 3.92 11.19
C GLN A 165 16.33 3.43 9.79
N PRO A 166 16.98 2.37 9.28
CA PRO A 166 16.59 1.82 7.99
C PRO A 166 15.16 1.30 8.02
N ASN A 167 14.47 1.44 6.88
CA ASN A 167 13.14 0.89 6.67
C ASN A 167 13.14 -0.64 6.87
N ILE A 168 12.02 -1.14 7.38
CA ILE A 168 11.86 -2.55 7.75
C ILE A 168 11.35 -3.31 6.53
N LYS A 169 12.08 -4.33 6.08
CA LYS A 169 11.63 -5.23 5.01
C LYS A 169 10.50 -6.11 5.49
N ILE A 170 9.40 -6.13 4.73
CA ILE A 170 8.21 -6.94 5.02
C ILE A 170 7.89 -7.96 3.94
N ALA A 171 8.23 -7.68 2.68
CA ALA A 171 7.93 -8.58 1.58
C ALA A 171 9.02 -8.59 0.52
N THR A 172 9.03 -9.65 -0.28
CA THR A 172 9.71 -9.68 -1.58
C THR A 172 8.67 -9.80 -2.67
N ALA A 173 8.80 -9.04 -3.74
CA ALA A 173 7.92 -9.13 -4.90
C ALA A 173 8.73 -9.33 -6.18
N ALA A 174 8.09 -9.88 -7.20
CA ALA A 174 8.65 -10.00 -8.54
C ALA A 174 7.59 -9.65 -9.58
N THR A 175 8.03 -9.04 -10.67
CA THR A 175 7.17 -8.87 -11.86
C THR A 175 7.37 -10.01 -12.84
N SER A 176 6.37 -10.24 -13.68
CA SER A 176 6.58 -10.92 -14.95
C SER A 176 7.40 -10.03 -15.91
N ALA A 177 7.73 -10.56 -17.10
CA ALA A 177 8.32 -9.74 -18.14
C ALA A 177 7.32 -8.67 -18.60
N ILE A 178 7.76 -7.42 -18.67
CA ILE A 178 6.91 -6.27 -19.02
C ILE A 178 7.15 -5.92 -20.47
N GLU A 179 6.10 -5.97 -21.27
CA GLU A 179 6.13 -5.49 -22.65
C GLU A 179 5.74 -4.02 -22.69
N VAL A 180 6.68 -3.17 -23.09
CA VAL A 180 6.44 -1.76 -23.32
C VAL A 180 6.31 -1.57 -24.81
N HIS A 181 5.11 -1.19 -25.26
CA HIS A 181 4.85 -0.85 -26.67
C HIS A 181 4.70 0.65 -26.82
N ALA A 182 5.10 1.18 -27.98
CA ALA A 182 5.02 2.60 -28.28
C ALA A 182 3.58 3.14 -28.16
N LYS A 183 3.40 4.31 -27.52
CA LYS A 183 2.12 5.03 -27.47
C LYS A 183 0.94 4.17 -26.99
N SER A 184 1.16 3.37 -25.95
CA SER A 184 0.20 2.37 -25.49
C SER A 184 0.16 2.24 -23.97
N ASN A 185 -0.89 1.61 -23.45
CA ASN A 185 -0.95 1.24 -22.03
C ASN A 185 0.01 0.08 -21.75
N VAL A 186 0.83 0.26 -20.73
CA VAL A 186 1.73 -0.75 -20.17
C VAL A 186 1.10 -1.26 -18.88
N THR A 187 0.74 -2.53 -18.86
CA THR A 187 0.25 -3.21 -17.65
C THR A 187 1.39 -3.96 -16.99
N VAL A 188 1.58 -3.72 -15.70
CA VAL A 188 2.59 -4.36 -14.87
C VAL A 188 1.87 -5.24 -13.85
N GLU A 189 2.16 -6.52 -13.91
CA GLU A 189 1.71 -7.51 -12.93
C GLU A 189 2.88 -7.87 -12.01
N ALA A 190 2.63 -7.83 -10.71
CA ALA A 190 3.61 -8.18 -9.70
C ALA A 190 3.00 -9.12 -8.65
N GLU A 191 3.79 -10.11 -8.26
CA GLU A 191 3.45 -11.05 -7.18
C GLU A 191 4.40 -10.81 -6.01
N GLY A 192 3.84 -10.51 -4.84
CA GLY A 192 4.53 -10.30 -3.58
C GLY A 192 4.29 -11.43 -2.60
N ILE A 193 5.27 -11.72 -1.74
CA ILE A 193 5.14 -12.68 -0.65
C ILE A 193 5.70 -12.10 0.65
N ILE A 194 4.87 -12.10 1.68
CA ILE A 194 5.22 -11.88 3.08
C ILE A 194 5.35 -13.27 3.73
N ARG A 195 6.56 -13.66 4.11
CA ARG A 195 6.81 -14.97 4.74
C ARG A 195 6.63 -14.93 6.25
N GLU A 196 7.10 -13.86 6.86
CA GLU A 196 7.08 -13.66 8.31
C GLU A 196 7.08 -12.17 8.60
N LEU A 197 6.57 -11.79 9.77
CA LEU A 197 6.60 -10.41 10.23
C LEU A 197 7.79 -10.24 11.17
N PRO A 198 8.77 -9.38 10.85
CA PRO A 198 9.94 -9.19 11.69
C PRO A 198 9.55 -8.57 13.02
N GLU A 199 10.24 -8.94 14.11
CA GLU A 199 9.95 -8.40 15.45
C GLU A 199 10.03 -6.87 15.52
N SER A 200 10.88 -6.24 14.71
CA SER A 200 10.99 -4.78 14.61
C SER A 200 9.70 -4.10 14.14
N LEU A 201 8.84 -4.82 13.43
CA LEU A 201 7.56 -4.33 12.91
C LEU A 201 6.46 -4.40 13.97
N THR A 202 6.52 -5.37 14.88
CA THR A 202 5.49 -5.65 15.88
C THR A 202 5.84 -5.12 17.28
N LYS A 203 7.10 -4.80 17.53
CA LYS A 203 7.57 -4.23 18.81
C LYS A 203 7.23 -2.74 18.91
N ALA A 204 6.73 -2.34 20.09
CA ALA A 204 6.40 -0.94 20.39
C ALA A 204 7.61 0.00 20.26
N CYS A 205 7.38 1.18 19.69
CA CYS A 205 8.37 2.22 19.45
C CYS A 205 8.53 3.15 20.67
N PRO A 206 9.65 3.19 21.39
CA PRO A 206 9.81 4.11 22.52
C PRO A 206 9.72 5.59 22.08
N PRO A 207 9.00 6.47 22.79
CA PRO A 207 8.25 6.27 24.05
C PRO A 207 6.77 5.86 23.87
N SER A 208 6.35 5.57 22.65
CA SER A 208 4.99 5.13 22.30
C SER A 208 4.76 3.65 22.62
N GLU A 209 3.49 3.30 22.84
CA GLU A 209 3.06 1.90 22.94
C GLU A 209 2.79 1.27 21.57
N PHE A 210 2.82 2.07 20.50
CA PHE A 210 2.56 1.64 19.14
C PHE A 210 3.81 1.14 18.44
N SER A 211 3.71 -0.01 17.78
CA SER A 211 4.72 -0.50 16.85
C SER A 211 4.65 0.20 15.49
N PRO A 212 5.63 0.00 14.59
CA PRO A 212 5.51 0.46 13.21
C PRO A 212 4.28 -0.12 12.50
N LEU A 213 3.92 -1.38 12.76
CA LEU A 213 2.67 -1.97 12.26
C LEU A 213 1.44 -1.26 12.79
N ASP A 214 1.40 -0.95 14.10
CA ASP A 214 0.25 -0.27 14.69
C ASP A 214 0.05 1.11 14.08
N ASN A 215 1.15 1.85 13.85
CA ASN A 215 1.09 3.16 13.19
C ASN A 215 0.61 3.04 11.74
N PHE A 216 1.10 2.04 11.01
CA PHE A 216 0.66 1.75 9.65
C PHE A 216 -0.85 1.43 9.62
N MET A 217 -1.29 0.48 10.44
CA MET A 217 -2.69 0.06 10.53
C MET A 217 -3.59 1.21 11.00
N LYS A 218 -3.13 2.03 11.94
CA LYS A 218 -3.90 3.20 12.38
C LYS A 218 -4.21 4.12 11.20
N ARG A 219 -3.22 4.50 10.39
CA ARG A 219 -3.45 5.36 9.21
C ARG A 219 -4.41 4.71 8.24
N TYR A 220 -4.14 3.44 7.90
CA TYR A 220 -4.97 2.66 6.99
C TYR A 220 -6.44 2.64 7.42
N LEU A 221 -6.72 2.28 8.68
CA LEU A 221 -8.07 2.13 9.23
C LEU A 221 -8.82 3.46 9.41
N HIS A 222 -8.11 4.59 9.46
CA HIS A 222 -8.70 5.93 9.49
C HIS A 222 -8.88 6.52 8.07
N GLY A 223 -8.62 5.73 7.02
CA GLY A 223 -8.71 6.19 5.64
C GLY A 223 -7.56 7.11 5.22
N GLU A 224 -6.49 7.18 5.99
CA GLU A 224 -5.27 7.93 5.64
C GLU A 224 -4.33 7.04 4.82
N ASP A 225 -3.70 7.61 3.79
CA ASP A 225 -2.70 6.90 3.00
C ASP A 225 -1.50 6.53 3.88
N ALA A 226 -1.08 5.27 3.83
CA ALA A 226 0.12 4.81 4.51
C ALA A 226 1.31 4.84 3.54
N GLU A 227 2.50 5.15 4.03
CA GLU A 227 3.69 5.19 3.18
C GLU A 227 4.40 3.83 3.18
N VAL A 228 4.66 3.31 1.99
CA VAL A 228 5.44 2.08 1.76
C VAL A 228 6.59 2.44 0.82
N PHE A 229 7.76 1.82 1.00
CA PHE A 229 8.89 2.01 0.12
C PHE A 229 9.14 0.75 -0.68
N VAL A 230 9.30 0.90 -2.00
CA VAL A 230 9.65 -0.19 -2.89
C VAL A 230 11.09 0.01 -3.33
N ARG A 231 11.94 -0.98 -3.06
CA ARG A 231 13.34 -1.00 -3.47
C ARG A 231 13.55 -2.10 -4.51
N GLY A 232 14.25 -1.80 -5.62
CA GLY A 232 14.60 -2.84 -6.59
C GLY A 232 15.55 -3.88 -6.00
N LYS A 233 15.48 -5.10 -6.50
CA LYS A 233 16.38 -6.20 -6.16
C LYS A 233 16.71 -6.97 -7.43
N ALA A 234 17.99 -7.26 -7.67
CA ALA A 234 18.33 -8.16 -8.76
C ALA A 234 17.76 -9.56 -8.47
N PRO A 235 16.99 -10.17 -9.40
CA PRO A 235 16.44 -11.50 -9.21
C PRO A 235 17.57 -12.54 -9.15
N GLU A 236 17.47 -13.47 -8.21
CA GLU A 236 18.45 -14.55 -8.06
C GLU A 236 18.31 -15.52 -9.25
N GLY A 237 19.32 -15.53 -10.13
CA GLY A 237 19.35 -16.41 -11.32
C GLY A 237 18.57 -15.90 -12.54
N GLY A 238 18.17 -14.63 -12.57
CA GLY A 238 17.47 -14.04 -13.72
C GLY A 238 18.40 -13.60 -14.86
N ASP A 239 17.83 -13.42 -16.05
CA ASP A 239 18.53 -12.92 -17.26
C ASP A 239 18.79 -11.41 -17.23
N LEU A 240 18.65 -10.77 -16.07
CA LEU A 240 18.84 -9.33 -15.92
C LEU A 240 20.33 -8.99 -16.10
N PRO A 241 20.69 -8.12 -17.06
CA PRO A 241 22.06 -7.63 -17.19
C PRO A 241 22.53 -7.00 -15.88
N GLY A 242 23.76 -7.29 -15.45
CA GLY A 242 24.27 -6.88 -14.13
C GLY A 242 24.16 -5.37 -13.86
N TRP A 243 24.36 -4.54 -14.88
CA TRP A 243 24.22 -3.08 -14.76
C TRP A 243 22.78 -2.63 -14.44
N ILE A 244 21.76 -3.34 -14.92
CA ILE A 244 20.36 -3.05 -14.59
C ILE A 244 20.07 -3.48 -13.16
N GLY A 245 20.61 -4.62 -12.72
CA GLY A 245 20.48 -5.10 -11.34
C GLY A 245 21.04 -4.08 -10.33
N GLU A 246 22.28 -3.62 -10.53
CA GLU A 246 22.87 -2.59 -9.67
C GLU A 246 22.10 -1.26 -9.72
N PHE A 247 21.53 -0.93 -10.88
CA PHE A 247 20.74 0.29 -11.05
C PHE A 247 19.45 0.23 -10.23
N ILE A 248 18.64 -0.82 -10.39
CA ILE A 248 17.37 -0.93 -9.67
C ILE A 248 17.55 -1.06 -8.16
N GLU A 249 18.64 -1.68 -7.69
CA GLU A 249 18.97 -1.78 -6.26
C GLU A 249 19.31 -0.43 -5.62
N SER A 250 19.78 0.52 -6.42
CA SER A 250 20.07 1.88 -5.95
C SER A 250 18.82 2.76 -5.80
N ILE A 251 17.67 2.31 -6.32
CA ILE A 251 16.44 3.08 -6.35
C ILE A 251 15.50 2.58 -5.26
N THR A 252 14.99 3.53 -4.48
CA THR A 252 13.91 3.30 -3.51
C THR A 252 12.85 4.37 -3.74
N VAL A 253 11.63 3.94 -4.07
CA VAL A 253 10.52 4.83 -4.40
C VAL A 253 9.50 4.79 -3.27
N PRO A 254 9.08 5.94 -2.72
CA PRO A 254 7.93 6.00 -1.83
C PRO A 254 6.65 5.81 -2.64
N VAL A 255 5.81 4.89 -2.20
CA VAL A 255 4.50 4.59 -2.78
C VAL A 255 3.44 4.85 -1.71
N GLN A 256 2.43 5.64 -2.07
CA GLN A 256 1.28 5.86 -1.20
C GLN A 256 0.36 4.65 -1.29
N PHE A 257 0.19 3.97 -0.15
CA PHE A 257 -0.73 2.86 0.01
C PHE A 257 -2.09 3.41 0.43
N PRO A 258 -3.13 3.31 -0.41
CA PRO A 258 -4.39 3.98 -0.16
C PRO A 258 -5.04 3.48 1.15
N GLY A 259 -5.39 4.42 2.02
CA GLY A 259 -6.12 4.12 3.25
C GLY A 259 -7.54 3.63 2.97
N ARG A 260 -8.12 2.87 3.90
CA ARG A 260 -9.53 2.43 3.85
C ARG A 260 -10.21 2.76 5.17
N SER A 261 -11.16 3.69 5.14
CA SER A 261 -11.97 3.98 6.33
C SER A 261 -12.80 2.74 6.72
N LEU A 262 -12.83 2.45 8.02
CA LEU A 262 -13.67 1.42 8.63
C LEU A 262 -15.16 1.79 8.67
N ASP A 263 -15.56 2.99 8.21
CA ASP A 263 -16.95 3.45 8.23
C ASP A 263 -17.93 2.48 7.54
N ASN A 264 -17.42 1.59 6.67
CA ASN A 264 -18.17 0.49 6.07
C ASN A 264 -17.74 -0.91 6.52
N PHE A 265 -16.62 -1.05 7.23
CA PHE A 265 -16.13 -2.35 7.70
C PHE A 265 -17.00 -2.86 8.85
N LEU A 266 -17.27 -2.04 9.87
CA LEU A 266 -18.12 -2.47 10.99
C LEU A 266 -19.61 -2.34 10.62
N ARG A 267 -20.27 -3.45 10.27
CA ARG A 267 -21.69 -3.46 9.89
C ARG A 267 -22.62 -3.38 11.10
N ASN A 268 -22.24 -4.06 12.18
CA ASN A 268 -23.03 -4.07 13.40
C ASN A 268 -22.14 -4.30 14.62
N PHE A 269 -22.42 -3.56 15.67
CA PHE A 269 -21.94 -3.82 17.01
C PHE A 269 -23.14 -3.84 17.96
N SER A 270 -23.32 -4.95 18.66
CA SER A 270 -24.38 -5.14 19.65
C SER A 270 -23.85 -5.84 20.89
N LEU A 271 -24.50 -5.56 22.02
CA LEU A 271 -24.31 -6.27 23.27
C LEU A 271 -25.65 -6.93 23.63
N ASP A 272 -25.69 -8.24 23.50
CA ASP A 272 -26.85 -9.08 23.79
C ASP A 272 -26.76 -9.66 25.20
N ASP A 273 -27.88 -10.20 25.71
CA ASP A 273 -27.96 -10.86 27.02
C ASP A 273 -27.38 -10.01 28.16
N VAL A 274 -27.66 -8.70 28.11
CA VAL A 274 -27.17 -7.72 29.08
C VAL A 274 -27.79 -7.98 30.45
N ASP A 275 -26.92 -8.22 31.43
CA ASP A 275 -27.26 -8.30 32.85
C ASP A 275 -26.58 -7.14 33.58
N PHE A 276 -27.39 -6.32 34.25
CA PHE A 276 -26.92 -5.16 35.00
C PHE A 276 -27.02 -5.44 36.50
N LYS A 277 -25.88 -5.50 37.17
CA LYS A 277 -25.81 -5.70 38.62
C LYS A 277 -25.58 -4.37 39.33
N LEU A 278 -26.46 -4.07 40.27
CA LEU A 278 -26.32 -2.90 41.13
C LEU A 278 -25.13 -3.05 42.09
N PRO A 279 -24.55 -1.92 42.55
CA PRO A 279 -23.57 -1.92 43.64
C PRO A 279 -24.06 -2.70 44.85
N SER A 280 -23.17 -3.47 45.48
CA SER A 280 -23.48 -4.11 46.75
C SER A 280 -23.51 -3.06 47.86
N PRO A 281 -24.58 -2.99 48.68
CA PRO A 281 -24.69 -2.00 49.77
C PRO A 281 -23.69 -2.26 50.92
N PHE A 282 -22.98 -3.39 50.89
CA PHE A 282 -22.01 -3.81 51.90
C PHE A 282 -20.58 -3.92 51.37
N ALA A 283 -20.33 -3.53 50.10
CA ALA A 283 -18.99 -3.57 49.53
C ALA A 283 -18.11 -2.44 50.08
N ASP A 284 -16.81 -2.71 50.20
CA ASP A 284 -15.84 -1.69 50.53
C ASP A 284 -15.76 -0.62 49.42
N PRO A 285 -15.58 0.68 49.75
CA PRO A 285 -15.62 1.76 48.76
C PRO A 285 -14.60 1.67 47.62
N ASN A 286 -13.54 0.87 47.81
CA ASN A 286 -12.48 0.68 46.83
C ASN A 286 -12.63 -0.62 46.02
N ASP A 287 -13.60 -1.47 46.35
CA ASP A 287 -13.81 -2.74 45.65
C ASP A 287 -14.67 -2.56 44.40
N ALA A 288 -14.44 -3.40 43.39
CA ALA A 288 -15.24 -3.48 42.18
C ALA A 288 -16.75 -3.72 42.46
N GLU A 289 -17.06 -4.32 43.60
CA GLU A 289 -18.44 -4.58 44.04
C GLU A 289 -19.21 -3.33 44.48
N SER A 290 -18.49 -2.23 44.78
CA SER A 290 -19.09 -0.93 45.10
C SER A 290 -19.54 -0.15 43.86
N LYS A 291 -19.20 -0.66 42.67
CA LYS A 291 -19.59 -0.10 41.38
C LYS A 291 -20.71 -0.93 40.74
N PRO A 292 -21.56 -0.31 39.90
CA PRO A 292 -22.44 -1.08 39.03
C PRO A 292 -21.61 -1.92 38.08
N ARG A 293 -22.09 -3.12 37.76
CA ARG A 293 -21.39 -4.09 36.91
C ARG A 293 -22.27 -4.55 35.76
N VAL A 294 -21.67 -4.77 34.60
CA VAL A 294 -22.37 -5.29 33.42
C VAL A 294 -21.77 -6.60 32.96
N SER A 295 -22.64 -7.54 32.63
CA SER A 295 -22.32 -8.76 31.90
C SER A 295 -23.09 -8.77 30.59
N GLY A 296 -22.54 -9.38 29.55
CA GLY A 296 -23.22 -9.48 28.26
C GLY A 296 -22.40 -10.23 27.21
N THR A 297 -23.05 -10.53 26.10
CA THR A 297 -22.45 -11.15 24.93
C THR A 297 -22.23 -10.08 23.86
N VAL A 298 -20.98 -9.77 23.58
CA VAL A 298 -20.59 -8.84 22.50
C VAL A 298 -20.69 -9.58 21.17
N LEU A 299 -21.45 -9.03 20.24
CA LEU A 299 -21.58 -9.51 18.88
C LEU A 299 -21.12 -8.42 17.90
N ILE A 300 -20.13 -8.76 17.07
CA ILE A 300 -19.56 -7.89 16.06
C ILE A 300 -19.76 -8.54 14.68
N LEU A 301 -20.28 -7.77 13.73
CA LEU A 301 -20.32 -8.15 12.32
C LEU A 301 -19.47 -7.16 11.54
N ALA A 302 -18.39 -7.64 10.94
CA ALA A 302 -17.49 -6.85 10.12
C ALA A 302 -17.46 -7.37 8.68
N ALA A 303 -17.49 -6.48 7.68
CA ALA A 303 -17.35 -6.83 6.27
C ALA A 303 -15.87 -6.89 5.90
N ILE A 304 -15.43 -8.04 5.40
CA ILE A 304 -14.06 -8.23 4.92
C ILE A 304 -13.99 -7.78 3.46
N PRO A 305 -13.08 -6.86 3.11
CA PRO A 305 -12.91 -6.45 1.72
C PRO A 305 -12.56 -7.62 0.80
N ALA A 306 -13.12 -7.65 -0.42
CA ALA A 306 -12.89 -8.72 -1.39
C ALA A 306 -11.41 -8.83 -1.85
N ASP A 307 -10.63 -7.77 -1.67
CA ASP A 307 -9.19 -7.73 -1.86
C ASP A 307 -8.38 -8.40 -0.73
N LEU A 308 -9.02 -8.93 0.30
CA LEU A 308 -8.39 -9.54 1.47
C LEU A 308 -8.87 -10.99 1.69
N ASP A 309 -8.36 -11.92 0.89
CA ASP A 309 -8.65 -13.36 0.94
C ASP A 309 -7.65 -14.12 1.85
N ILE A 310 -7.54 -13.68 3.11
CA ILE A 310 -6.66 -14.31 4.10
C ILE A 310 -7.47 -14.90 5.26
N ASN A 311 -6.98 -16.00 5.82
CA ASN A 311 -7.58 -16.58 7.02
C ASN A 311 -7.27 -15.71 8.24
N ILE A 312 -8.31 -15.08 8.80
CA ILE A 312 -8.23 -14.26 10.01
C ILE A 312 -9.14 -14.85 11.09
N GLU A 313 -8.56 -15.20 12.24
CA GLU A 313 -9.31 -15.64 13.42
C GLU A 313 -9.18 -14.62 14.56
N VAL A 314 -10.29 -14.12 15.08
CA VAL A 314 -10.30 -13.27 16.28
C VAL A 314 -10.35 -14.15 17.52
N THR A 315 -9.25 -14.14 18.28
CA THR A 315 -9.05 -15.02 19.44
C THR A 315 -9.38 -14.34 20.76
N SER A 316 -9.23 -13.02 20.85
CA SER A 316 -9.56 -12.25 22.04
C SER A 316 -9.79 -10.78 21.70
N LEU A 317 -10.55 -10.11 22.56
CA LEU A 317 -10.78 -8.67 22.46
C LEU A 317 -10.72 -8.01 23.84
N ARG A 318 -10.44 -6.72 23.85
CA ARG A 318 -10.57 -5.86 25.03
C ARG A 318 -11.05 -4.49 24.54
N ALA A 319 -11.75 -3.75 25.38
CA ALA A 319 -12.45 -2.56 24.92
C ALA A 319 -12.45 -1.47 26.00
N ASN A 320 -12.38 -0.23 25.54
CA ASN A 320 -12.56 0.95 26.37
C ASN A 320 -13.57 1.85 25.69
N GLY A 321 -14.62 2.28 26.40
CA GLY A 321 -15.65 3.08 25.80
C GLY A 321 -16.46 3.93 26.76
N ASP A 322 -17.04 4.97 26.18
CA ASP A 322 -17.98 5.87 26.81
C ASP A 322 -19.40 5.32 26.67
N LEU A 323 -20.15 5.36 27.77
CA LEU A 323 -21.57 5.03 27.82
C LEU A 323 -22.38 6.32 27.80
N LEU A 324 -23.30 6.43 26.86
CA LEU A 324 -24.14 7.60 26.65
C LEU A 324 -25.62 7.23 26.78
N TYR A 325 -26.38 8.14 27.37
CA TYR A 325 -27.82 8.06 27.45
C TYR A 325 -28.43 9.34 26.90
N LYS A 326 -29.28 9.21 25.87
CA LYS A 326 -29.89 10.37 25.16
C LYS A 326 -28.83 11.40 24.72
N GLY A 327 -27.65 10.93 24.33
CA GLY A 327 -26.50 11.74 23.89
C GLY A 327 -25.63 12.33 25.02
N ILE A 328 -25.94 12.06 26.29
CA ILE A 328 -25.18 12.55 27.45
C ILE A 328 -24.34 11.40 28.01
N LYS A 329 -23.01 11.61 28.13
CA LYS A 329 -22.10 10.64 28.74
C LYS A 329 -22.38 10.50 30.24
N PHE A 330 -22.67 9.28 30.69
CA PHE A 330 -22.97 9.00 32.10
C PHE A 330 -21.96 8.07 32.77
N GLY A 331 -21.16 7.34 31.98
CA GLY A 331 -20.11 6.51 32.52
C GLY A 331 -19.13 6.00 31.48
N GLU A 332 -18.15 5.25 31.97
CA GLU A 332 -17.07 4.65 31.20
C GLU A 332 -17.02 3.14 31.51
N LEU A 333 -16.76 2.35 30.48
CA LEU A 333 -16.57 0.90 30.58
C LEU A 333 -15.13 0.57 30.19
N HIS A 334 -14.40 -0.02 31.14
CA HIS A 334 -13.03 -0.47 30.95
C HIS A 334 -12.97 -1.99 31.04
N VAL A 335 -12.81 -2.64 29.88
CA VAL A 335 -12.51 -4.06 29.78
C VAL A 335 -11.01 -4.17 29.53
N ASP A 336 -10.21 -4.09 30.59
CA ASP A 336 -8.74 -4.08 30.47
C ASP A 336 -8.17 -5.49 30.18
N GLU A 337 -8.81 -6.51 30.75
CA GLU A 337 -8.43 -7.90 30.57
C GLU A 337 -8.88 -8.45 29.22
N TRP A 338 -8.04 -9.27 28.60
CA TRP A 338 -8.35 -9.93 27.34
C TRP A 338 -9.49 -10.93 27.51
N GLN A 339 -10.63 -10.62 26.90
CA GLN A 339 -11.79 -11.49 26.85
C GLN A 339 -11.65 -12.46 25.70
N LYS A 340 -11.86 -13.75 25.97
CA LYS A 340 -11.80 -14.79 24.93
C LYS A 340 -12.91 -14.54 23.92
N ALA A 341 -12.55 -14.53 22.64
CA ALA A 341 -13.47 -14.37 21.54
C ALA A 341 -13.44 -15.59 20.61
N THR A 342 -14.49 -15.73 19.80
CA THR A 342 -14.56 -16.69 18.69
C THR A 342 -15.04 -15.96 17.46
N SER A 343 -14.45 -16.27 16.30
CA SER A 343 -14.88 -15.70 15.03
C SER A 343 -15.29 -16.78 14.04
N ASN A 344 -16.27 -16.47 13.19
CA ASN A 344 -16.66 -17.29 12.06
C ASN A 344 -16.85 -16.41 10.83
N MET A 345 -16.30 -16.83 9.70
CA MET A 345 -16.51 -16.17 8.41
C MET A 345 -17.82 -16.67 7.80
N ILE A 346 -18.69 -15.73 7.44
CA ILE A 346 -19.97 -15.96 6.78
C ILE A 346 -19.76 -15.60 5.32
N HIS A 347 -19.68 -16.62 4.48
CA HIS A 347 -19.53 -16.44 3.04
C HIS A 347 -20.92 -16.20 2.43
N ASN A 348 -21.10 -15.06 1.78
CA ASN A 348 -22.36 -14.74 1.12
C ASN A 348 -22.30 -15.16 -0.36
N PRO A 349 -23.23 -15.99 -0.86
CA PRO A 349 -23.21 -16.40 -2.26
C PRO A 349 -23.61 -15.23 -3.18
N GLY A 350 -22.70 -14.76 -4.03
CA GLY A 350 -22.92 -13.68 -5.01
C GLY A 350 -21.84 -12.59 -4.96
N ASP A 351 -22.15 -11.39 -5.45
CA ASP A 351 -21.32 -10.17 -5.30
C ASP A 351 -21.48 -9.51 -3.90
N GLU A 352 -22.00 -10.25 -2.91
CA GLU A 352 -22.14 -9.75 -1.53
C GLU A 352 -20.84 -10.00 -0.76
N GLU A 353 -20.36 -8.99 -0.03
CA GLU A 353 -19.13 -9.06 0.75
C GLU A 353 -19.20 -10.13 1.85
N ASP A 354 -18.08 -10.81 2.09
CA ASP A 354 -17.95 -11.77 3.18
C ASP A 354 -17.97 -11.06 4.55
N LEU A 355 -18.65 -11.68 5.53
CA LEU A 355 -18.80 -11.10 6.86
C LEU A 355 -18.05 -11.91 7.91
N LEU A 356 -17.18 -11.26 8.68
CA LEU A 356 -16.57 -11.80 9.89
C LEU A 356 -17.49 -11.56 11.10
N LYS A 357 -18.06 -12.64 11.61
CA LYS A 357 -18.84 -12.62 12.86
C LYS A 357 -17.95 -12.93 14.05
N VAL A 358 -17.80 -12.00 14.98
CA VAL A 358 -17.04 -12.16 16.23
C VAL A 358 -17.99 -12.17 17.42
N VAL A 359 -17.80 -13.13 18.31
CA VAL A 359 -18.56 -13.28 19.56
C VAL A 359 -17.61 -13.34 20.73
N SER A 360 -17.87 -12.54 21.77
CA SER A 360 -17.14 -12.56 23.04
C SER A 360 -18.09 -12.36 24.20
N ARG A 361 -17.73 -12.82 25.41
CA ARG A 361 -18.54 -12.63 26.61
C ARG A 361 -17.78 -11.79 27.62
N ILE A 362 -18.39 -10.71 28.07
CA ILE A 362 -17.91 -9.91 29.20
C ILE A 362 -18.69 -10.30 30.45
N VAL A 363 -18.01 -10.40 31.58
CA VAL A 363 -18.60 -10.83 32.86
C VAL A 363 -18.22 -9.84 33.94
N ASP A 364 -19.24 -9.34 34.64
CA ASP A 364 -19.15 -8.51 35.84
C ASP A 364 -18.16 -7.34 35.71
N THR A 365 -18.12 -6.71 34.53
CA THR A 365 -17.22 -5.59 34.27
C THR A 365 -17.75 -4.34 34.99
N PRO A 366 -16.95 -3.71 35.88
CA PRO A 366 -17.34 -2.50 36.57
C PRO A 366 -17.55 -1.33 35.60
N ILE A 367 -18.55 -0.50 35.90
CA ILE A 367 -18.80 0.75 35.18
C ILE A 367 -18.40 1.91 36.09
N ASP A 368 -17.60 2.82 35.54
CA ASP A 368 -17.23 4.07 36.20
C ASP A 368 -18.26 5.14 35.87
N ILE A 369 -19.06 5.52 36.88
CA ILE A 369 -20.12 6.53 36.69
C ILE A 369 -19.50 7.93 36.75
N SER A 370 -19.61 8.67 35.65
CA SER A 370 -19.14 10.05 35.52
C SER A 370 -20.24 11.08 35.82
N ASP A 371 -21.51 10.73 35.58
CA ASP A 371 -22.68 11.58 35.87
C ASP A 371 -23.73 10.79 36.67
N SER A 372 -23.81 11.10 37.96
CA SER A 372 -24.73 10.44 38.90
C SER A 372 -26.19 10.82 38.70
N ASP A 373 -26.49 12.02 38.16
CA ASP A 373 -27.86 12.46 37.94
C ASP A 373 -28.43 11.74 36.72
N THR A 374 -27.66 11.68 35.63
CA THR A 374 -28.05 10.91 34.44
C THR A 374 -28.17 9.42 34.77
N PHE A 375 -27.24 8.85 35.54
CA PHE A 375 -27.35 7.47 36.00
C PHE A 375 -28.60 7.21 36.85
N SER A 376 -28.93 8.13 37.77
CA SER A 376 -30.15 8.00 38.59
C SER A 376 -31.42 7.99 37.75
N ASN A 377 -31.48 8.80 36.69
CA ASN A 377 -32.59 8.80 35.74
C ASN A 377 -32.71 7.46 35.00
N ILE A 378 -31.58 6.88 34.57
CA ILE A 378 -31.55 5.56 33.92
C ILE A 378 -32.12 4.49 34.86
N ILE A 379 -31.70 4.47 36.12
CA ILE A 379 -32.20 3.50 37.11
C ILE A 379 -33.70 3.69 37.39
N GLN A 380 -34.17 4.93 37.51
CA GLN A 380 -35.60 5.20 37.68
C GLN A 380 -36.43 4.72 36.49
N GLU A 381 -35.98 4.99 35.27
CA GLU A 381 -36.65 4.58 34.04
C GLU A 381 -36.61 3.05 33.88
N LEU A 382 -35.55 2.38 34.32
CA LEU A 382 -35.44 0.92 34.29
C LEU A 382 -36.40 0.24 35.28
N LEU A 383 -36.63 0.87 36.45
CA LEU A 383 -37.50 0.32 37.50
C LEU A 383 -38.98 0.69 37.32
N PHE A 384 -39.27 1.88 36.80
CA PHE A 384 -40.62 2.47 36.78
C PHE A 384 -41.13 2.85 35.39
N GLY A 385 -40.32 2.75 34.34
CA GLY A 385 -40.70 3.05 32.97
C GLY A 385 -41.46 1.91 32.28
N ASP A 386 -42.13 2.26 31.18
CA ASP A 386 -42.95 1.34 30.39
C ASP A 386 -42.20 0.72 29.19
N GLU A 387 -41.00 1.20 28.86
CA GLU A 387 -40.20 0.78 27.69
C GLU A 387 -38.79 0.31 28.08
N ASP A 388 -38.14 -0.44 27.20
CA ASP A 388 -36.73 -0.84 27.37
C ASP A 388 -35.80 0.36 27.11
N ILE A 389 -34.70 0.45 27.86
CA ILE A 389 -33.74 1.56 27.73
C ILE A 389 -32.71 1.22 26.66
N ILE A 390 -32.43 2.17 25.77
CA ILE A 390 -31.33 2.07 24.81
C ILE A 390 -30.20 2.97 25.27
N LEU A 391 -29.02 2.37 25.45
CA LEU A 391 -27.78 3.08 25.72
C LEU A 391 -26.95 3.14 24.45
N ASP A 392 -26.33 4.29 24.17
CA ASP A 392 -25.37 4.42 23.08
C ASP A 392 -23.96 4.17 23.64
N VAL A 393 -23.12 3.47 22.89
CA VAL A 393 -21.73 3.17 23.27
C VAL A 393 -20.80 3.66 22.19
N ASN A 394 -19.81 4.46 22.58
CA ASN A 394 -18.71 4.87 21.72
C ASN A 394 -17.40 4.31 22.29
N SER A 395 -16.73 3.43 21.57
CA SER A 395 -15.63 2.66 22.10
C SER A 395 -14.46 2.50 21.12
N THR A 396 -13.31 2.14 21.68
CA THR A 396 -12.15 1.65 20.95
C THR A 396 -11.87 0.22 21.41
N VAL A 397 -11.68 -0.68 20.45
CA VAL A 397 -11.47 -2.11 20.69
C VAL A 397 -10.07 -2.48 20.24
N ASP A 398 -9.33 -3.17 21.11
CA ASP A 398 -8.12 -3.87 20.70
C ASP A 398 -8.48 -5.33 20.44
N VAL A 399 -8.06 -5.85 19.29
CA VAL A 399 -8.40 -7.19 18.80
C VAL A 399 -7.13 -8.01 18.64
N LYS A 400 -7.10 -9.20 19.24
CA LYS A 400 -6.08 -10.21 18.96
C LYS A 400 -6.55 -11.09 17.81
N VAL A 401 -5.80 -11.05 16.71
CA VAL A 401 -6.05 -11.86 15.53
C VAL A 401 -4.96 -12.90 15.35
N SER A 402 -5.33 -14.09 14.91
CA SER A 402 -4.42 -15.12 14.43
C SER A 402 -4.52 -15.18 12.91
N THR A 403 -3.37 -15.15 12.26
CA THR A 403 -3.24 -15.28 10.80
C THR A 403 -2.14 -16.29 10.48
N VAL A 404 -1.96 -16.59 9.19
CA VAL A 404 -0.83 -17.41 8.72
C VAL A 404 0.54 -16.82 9.06
N LEU A 405 0.63 -15.51 9.34
CA LEU A 405 1.85 -14.82 9.75
C LEU A 405 2.06 -14.81 11.27
N GLY A 406 1.15 -15.41 12.03
CA GLY A 406 1.18 -15.49 13.49
C GLY A 406 0.12 -14.62 14.17
N ASN A 407 0.34 -14.37 15.47
CA ASN A 407 -0.62 -13.62 16.28
C ASN A 407 -0.30 -12.13 16.24
N LEU A 408 -1.30 -11.31 15.92
CA LEU A 408 -1.21 -9.86 15.84
C LEU A 408 -2.23 -9.22 16.77
N VAL A 409 -1.91 -8.00 17.22
CA VAL A 409 -2.84 -7.15 17.97
C VAL A 409 -3.16 -5.96 17.09
N ILE A 410 -4.41 -5.82 16.68
CA ILE A 410 -4.91 -4.62 16.01
C ILE A 410 -5.46 -3.71 17.10
N ARG A 411 -4.88 -2.53 17.25
CA ARG A 411 -5.19 -1.60 18.34
C ARG A 411 -6.15 -0.50 17.90
N ARG A 412 -6.98 -0.06 18.85
CA ARG A 412 -7.88 1.10 18.73
C ARG A 412 -8.77 1.05 17.49
N VAL A 413 -9.35 -0.10 17.21
CA VAL A 413 -10.42 -0.22 16.21
C VAL A 413 -11.63 0.55 16.71
N PRO A 414 -12.08 1.62 16.03
CA PRO A 414 -13.25 2.38 16.44
C PRO A 414 -14.50 1.50 16.34
N ALA A 415 -15.36 1.57 17.35
CA ALA A 415 -16.65 0.87 17.37
C ALA A 415 -17.71 1.70 18.08
N ALA A 416 -18.85 1.89 17.41
CA ALA A 416 -20.02 2.55 17.97
C ALA A 416 -21.25 1.66 17.80
N GLY A 417 -22.15 1.67 18.77
CA GLY A 417 -23.35 0.85 18.71
C GLY A 417 -24.39 1.19 19.78
N LYS A 418 -25.51 0.47 19.71
CA LYS A 418 -26.66 0.63 20.61
C LYS A 418 -26.86 -0.63 21.43
N VAL A 419 -27.06 -0.45 22.73
CA VAL A 419 -27.21 -1.53 23.71
C VAL A 419 -28.61 -1.44 24.33
N PRO A 420 -29.52 -2.37 24.01
CA PRO A 420 -30.79 -2.47 24.68
C PRO A 420 -30.60 -3.10 26.08
N VAL A 421 -31.07 -2.42 27.12
CA VAL A 421 -31.06 -2.92 28.50
C VAL A 421 -32.47 -3.38 28.86
N LYS A 422 -32.62 -4.69 29.01
CA LYS A 422 -33.90 -5.32 29.40
C LYS A 422 -34.13 -5.12 30.90
N ARG A 423 -35.40 -4.97 31.27
CA ARG A 423 -35.81 -4.96 32.68
C ARG A 423 -35.49 -6.31 33.34
N PRO A 424 -35.02 -6.32 34.60
CA PRO A 424 -34.91 -7.56 35.36
C PRO A 424 -36.31 -8.19 35.44
N SER A 425 -36.44 -9.42 34.90
CA SER A 425 -37.72 -10.13 34.92
C SER A 425 -38.13 -10.35 36.37
N SER A 426 -39.22 -9.70 36.78
CA SER A 426 -39.83 -9.87 38.08
C SER A 426 -40.53 -11.23 38.16
N THR A 427 -39.77 -12.32 38.24
CA THR A 427 -40.28 -13.54 38.87
C THR A 427 -40.26 -13.32 40.38
N TRP A 428 -41.38 -12.79 40.89
CA TRP A 428 -41.75 -12.90 42.29
C TRP A 428 -42.35 -14.27 42.57
#